data_AF-A0A946X0H0-F1
#
_entry.id   AF-A0A946X0H0-F1
#
_cell.length_a   1.000
_cell.length_b   1.000
_cell.length_c   1.000
_cell.angle_alpha   90.00
_cell.angle_beta   90.00
_cell.angle_gamma   90.00
#
_symmetry.space_group_name_H-M   'P 1'
#
loop_
_entity.id
_entity.type
_entity.pdbx_description
1 polymer ?
#
loop_
_entity_poly.entity_id
_entity_poly.type
_entity_poly.pdbx_seq_one_letter_code
_entity_poly.pdbx_strand_id
1 'polypeptide(L)'
;MNINELMKSIFLLVFCIFLSRFVMPPSYTPIIAMAIFMPFISNNKTLQLFLPVSILFMTDLLLGFYGFTMLFVYGSMILIGLLARTINDGSLGSLFKSSVTSVILWHLIVNFGVYVNGLGTKSLAQTYALAIPFDFRLLLSTLVFSLIFYLGLELSKRANNVKASD
;
A
#
# COMPACT_ATOMS: atom_id res chain seq x y z
N MET A 1 -22.36 -5.40 -7.10
CA MET A 1 -21.30 -6.38 -7.44
C MET A 1 -21.82 -7.78 -7.13
N ASN A 2 -21.71 -8.72 -8.06
CA ASN A 2 -22.09 -10.12 -7.82
C ASN A 2 -21.19 -10.71 -6.71
N ILE A 3 -21.75 -11.52 -5.81
CA ILE A 3 -21.03 -12.16 -4.69
C ILE A 3 -19.78 -12.90 -5.17
N ASN A 4 -19.84 -13.54 -6.35
CA ASN A 4 -18.71 -14.27 -6.93
C ASN A 4 -17.56 -13.34 -7.36
N GLU A 5 -17.86 -12.13 -7.85
CA GLU A 5 -16.83 -11.16 -8.25
C GLU A 5 -16.19 -10.47 -7.04
N LEU A 6 -16.98 -10.27 -5.97
CA LEU A 6 -16.46 -9.82 -4.67
C LEU A 6 -15.48 -10.85 -4.10
N MET A 7 -15.86 -12.13 -4.09
CA MET A 7 -15.01 -13.21 -3.57
C MET A 7 -13.70 -13.35 -4.35
N LYS A 8 -13.73 -13.27 -5.69
CA LYS A 8 -12.52 -13.28 -6.52
C LYS A 8 -11.58 -12.12 -6.20
N SER A 9 -12.13 -10.91 -6.02
CA SER A 9 -11.35 -9.71 -5.72
C SER A 9 -10.68 -9.81 -4.34
N ILE A 10 -11.42 -10.28 -3.34
CA ILE A 10 -10.88 -10.54 -1.99
C ILE A 10 -9.78 -11.60 -2.05
N PHE A 11 -10.02 -12.71 -2.77
CA PHE A 11 -9.05 -13.78 -2.93
C PHE A 11 -7.75 -13.28 -3.57
N LEU A 12 -7.83 -12.52 -4.67
CA LEU A 12 -6.66 -11.94 -5.33
C LEU A 12 -5.86 -11.05 -4.38
N LEU A 13 -6.56 -10.18 -3.63
CA LEU A 13 -5.94 -9.27 -2.67
C LEU A 13 -5.22 -10.04 -1.54
N VAL A 14 -5.88 -11.04 -0.95
CA VAL A 14 -5.28 -11.91 0.07
C VAL A 14 -4.08 -12.67 -0.49
N PHE A 15 -4.20 -13.21 -1.70
CA PHE A 15 -3.11 -13.92 -2.37
C PHE A 15 -1.89 -13.02 -2.62
N CYS A 16 -2.09 -11.79 -3.12
CA CYS A 16 -1.01 -10.83 -3.32
C CYS A 16 -0.32 -10.48 -1.99
N ILE A 17 -1.09 -10.26 -0.92
CA ILE A 17 -0.53 -9.98 0.41
C ILE A 17 0.29 -11.17 0.90
N PHE A 18 -0.27 -12.39 0.81
CA PHE A 18 0.42 -13.60 1.23
C PHE A 18 1.76 -13.77 0.48
N LEU A 19 1.72 -13.72 -0.85
CA LEU A 19 2.92 -13.89 -1.67
C LEU A 19 3.96 -12.80 -1.37
N SER A 20 3.52 -11.55 -1.23
CA SER A 20 4.43 -10.43 -0.92
C SER A 20 5.09 -10.51 0.46
N ARG A 21 4.38 -11.04 1.46
CA ARG A 21 4.79 -10.98 2.86
C ARG A 21 5.58 -12.21 3.29
N PHE A 22 5.30 -13.36 2.66
CA PHE A 22 5.89 -14.64 3.05
C PHE A 22 6.85 -15.22 2.01
N VAL A 23 6.82 -14.76 0.75
CA VAL A 23 7.63 -15.35 -0.34
C VAL A 23 8.55 -14.33 -1.00
N MET A 24 8.06 -13.12 -1.29
CA MET A 24 8.84 -12.09 -1.98
C MET A 24 9.69 -11.25 -1.00
N PRO A 25 10.71 -10.53 -1.51
CA PRO A 25 11.45 -9.57 -0.70
C PRO A 25 10.51 -8.48 -0.15
N PRO A 26 10.77 -7.92 1.06
CA PRO A 26 9.85 -6.99 1.71
C PRO A 26 9.55 -5.69 0.94
N SER A 27 10.39 -5.33 -0.03
CA SER A 27 10.16 -4.19 -0.93
C SER A 27 9.04 -4.43 -1.95
N TYR A 28 8.66 -5.69 -2.22
CA TYR A 28 7.58 -6.01 -3.16
C TYR A 28 6.30 -6.28 -2.39
N THR A 29 5.51 -5.25 -2.14
CA THR A 29 4.31 -5.36 -1.31
C THR A 29 3.11 -4.59 -1.88
N PRO A 30 1.89 -5.15 -1.81
CA PRO A 30 0.66 -4.47 -2.20
C PRO A 30 0.11 -3.59 -1.07
N ILE A 31 0.73 -3.54 0.11
CA ILE A 31 0.13 -2.89 1.29
C ILE A 31 0.00 -1.37 1.09
N ILE A 32 1.03 -0.70 0.55
CA ILE A 32 0.95 0.73 0.21
C ILE A 32 -0.07 0.95 -0.92
N ALA A 33 -0.05 0.10 -1.95
CA ALA A 33 -1.01 0.16 -3.05
C ALA A 33 -2.46 0.01 -2.56
N MET A 34 -2.71 -0.84 -1.57
CA MET A 34 -4.02 -0.99 -0.95
C MET A 34 -4.46 0.30 -0.27
N ALA A 35 -3.59 0.93 0.55
CA ALA A 35 -3.92 2.19 1.19
C ALA A 35 -4.21 3.31 0.18
N ILE A 36 -3.47 3.34 -0.93
CA ILE A 36 -3.72 4.26 -2.05
C ILE A 36 -5.07 4.00 -2.72
N PHE A 37 -5.42 2.73 -2.88
CA PHE A 37 -6.59 2.30 -3.63
C PHE A 37 -7.90 2.37 -2.83
N MET A 38 -7.84 2.30 -1.50
CA MET A 38 -9.02 2.41 -0.61
C MET A 38 -10.01 3.56 -0.95
N PRO A 39 -9.57 4.81 -1.17
CA PRO A 39 -10.47 5.90 -1.53
C PRO A 39 -11.14 5.77 -2.92
N PHE A 40 -10.65 4.90 -3.80
CA PHE A 40 -11.30 4.62 -5.10
C PHE A 40 -12.55 3.74 -4.97
N ILE A 41 -12.69 3.00 -3.86
CA ILE A 41 -13.74 1.98 -3.67
C ILE A 41 -14.66 2.23 -2.48
N SER A 42 -14.32 3.18 -1.59
CA SER A 42 -15.10 3.46 -0.39
C SER A 42 -15.03 4.94 -0.06
N ASN A 43 -16.11 5.51 0.48
CA ASN A 43 -16.11 6.87 1.06
C ASN A 43 -15.86 6.87 2.58
N ASN A 44 -15.92 5.70 3.21
CA ASN A 44 -15.78 5.55 4.66
C ASN A 44 -14.33 5.80 5.10
N LYS A 45 -14.10 6.91 5.82
CA LYS A 45 -12.77 7.34 6.27
C LYS A 45 -12.10 6.32 7.18
N THR A 46 -12.85 5.74 8.11
CA THR A 46 -12.32 4.76 9.05
C THR A 46 -11.83 3.53 8.30
N LEU A 47 -12.62 3.04 7.33
CA LEU A 47 -12.21 1.88 6.53
C LEU A 47 -10.95 2.18 5.72
N GLN A 48 -10.89 3.34 5.05
CA GLN A 48 -9.75 3.71 4.21
C GLN A 48 -8.43 3.77 4.99
N LEU A 49 -8.46 4.26 6.22
CA LEU A 49 -7.26 4.45 7.04
C LEU A 49 -6.86 3.18 7.79
N PHE A 50 -7.82 2.53 8.44
CA PHE A 50 -7.51 1.45 9.38
C PHE A 50 -7.47 0.08 8.73
N LEU A 51 -8.18 -0.18 7.62
CA LEU A 51 -8.14 -1.51 7.01
C LEU A 51 -6.73 -1.93 6.56
N PRO A 52 -5.96 -1.10 5.81
CA PRO A 52 -4.60 -1.46 5.42
C PRO A 52 -3.67 -1.65 6.61
N VAL A 53 -3.81 -0.83 7.65
CA VAL A 53 -2.99 -0.89 8.87
C VAL A 53 -3.31 -2.14 9.69
N SER A 54 -4.59 -2.49 9.82
CA SER A 54 -5.01 -3.72 10.50
C SER A 54 -4.46 -4.96 9.79
N ILE A 55 -4.50 -4.99 8.45
CA ILE A 55 -3.92 -6.09 7.68
C ILE A 55 -2.41 -6.18 7.91
N LEU A 56 -1.71 -5.05 7.84
CA LEU A 56 -0.27 -5.00 8.11
C LEU A 56 0.04 -5.54 9.52
N PHE A 57 -0.66 -5.05 10.55
CA PHE A 57 -0.51 -5.49 11.93
C PHE A 57 -0.74 -7.00 12.09
N MET A 58 -1.82 -7.53 11.50
CA MET A 58 -2.13 -8.97 11.56
C MET A 58 -1.04 -9.82 10.90
N THR A 59 -0.45 -9.35 9.79
CA THR A 59 0.68 -10.07 9.18
C THR A 59 1.97 -9.95 10.00
N ASP A 60 2.21 -8.84 10.70
CA ASP A 60 3.36 -8.69 11.60
C ASP A 60 3.24 -9.59 12.85
N LEU A 61 2.03 -9.88 13.33
CA LEU A 61 1.83 -10.87 14.41
C LEU A 61 2.35 -12.27 14.03
N LEU A 62 2.33 -12.61 12.74
CA LEU A 62 2.82 -13.88 12.22
C LEU A 62 4.33 -13.85 11.91
N LEU A 63 4.83 -12.72 11.40
CA LEU A 63 6.24 -12.57 11.01
C LEU A 63 7.17 -12.17 12.16
N GLY A 64 6.60 -11.67 13.26
CA GLY A 64 7.33 -11.15 14.41
C GLY A 64 7.60 -9.66 14.33
N PHE A 65 7.82 -9.06 15.51
CA PHE A 65 8.06 -7.63 15.64
C PHE A 65 9.55 -7.28 15.46
N TYR A 66 9.82 -6.21 14.72
CA TYR A 66 11.17 -5.79 14.31
C TYR A 66 11.65 -4.48 14.96
N GLY A 67 11.10 -4.16 16.14
CA GLY A 67 11.57 -3.06 16.99
C GLY A 67 10.94 -1.70 16.67
N PHE A 68 11.65 -0.62 17.03
CA PHE A 68 11.08 0.73 17.08
C PHE A 68 10.66 1.27 15.70
N THR A 69 11.26 0.78 14.62
CA THR A 69 10.90 1.14 13.24
C THR A 69 9.43 0.85 12.91
N MET A 70 8.80 -0.12 13.58
CA MET A 70 7.39 -0.47 13.35
C MET A 70 6.43 0.72 13.57
N LEU A 71 6.71 1.58 14.56
CA LEU A 71 5.89 2.76 14.84
C LEU A 71 5.87 3.72 13.65
N PHE A 72 7.02 3.90 12.99
CA PHE A 72 7.14 4.72 11.80
C PHE A 72 6.45 4.09 10.60
N VAL A 73 6.47 2.77 10.48
CA VAL A 73 5.73 2.05 9.43
C VAL A 73 4.22 2.24 9.60
N TYR A 74 3.67 1.96 10.78
CA TYR A 74 2.23 2.12 11.03
C TYR A 74 1.77 3.57 10.89
N GLY A 75 2.54 4.52 11.42
CA GLY A 75 2.28 5.95 11.27
C GLY A 75 2.29 6.38 9.80
N SER A 76 3.30 5.93 9.04
CA SER A 76 3.39 6.21 7.60
C SER A 76 2.20 5.65 6.83
N MET A 77 1.73 4.44 7.16
CA MET A 77 0.56 3.84 6.51
C MET A 77 -0.72 4.65 6.71
N ILE A 78 -0.94 5.21 7.91
CA ILE A 78 -2.06 6.12 8.17
C ILE A 78 -1.92 7.40 7.35
N LEU A 79 -0.73 8.01 7.33
CA LEU A 79 -0.46 9.23 6.56
C LEU A 79 -0.63 9.00 5.05
N ILE A 80 -0.19 7.86 4.53
CA ILE A 80 -0.40 7.43 3.14
C ILE A 80 -1.89 7.36 2.84
N GLY A 81 -2.69 6.74 3.70
CA GLY A 81 -4.14 6.68 3.52
C GLY A 81 -4.79 8.08 3.49
N LEU A 82 -4.35 9.00 4.35
CA LEU A 82 -4.83 10.39 4.36
C LEU A 82 -4.44 11.16 3.08
N LEU A 83 -3.19 11.02 2.65
CA LEU A 83 -2.69 11.63 1.41
C LEU A 83 -3.43 11.08 0.20
N ALA A 84 -3.56 9.76 0.09
CA ALA A 84 -4.29 9.12 -0.99
C ALA A 84 -5.73 9.60 -1.07
N ARG A 85 -6.42 9.69 0.08
CA ARG A 85 -7.78 10.23 0.15
C ARG A 85 -7.86 11.66 -0.39
N THR A 86 -6.87 12.50 -0.08
CA THR A 86 -6.84 13.92 -0.47
C THR A 86 -6.53 14.09 -1.96
N ILE A 87 -5.64 13.25 -2.50
CA ILE A 87 -5.22 13.30 -3.90
C ILE A 87 -6.25 12.64 -4.84
N ASN A 88 -7.01 11.66 -4.33
CA ASN A 88 -7.91 10.86 -5.13
C ASN A 88 -9.04 11.69 -5.76
N ASP A 89 -9.07 11.67 -7.09
CA ASP A 89 -10.14 12.20 -7.94
C ASP A 89 -10.78 11.09 -8.82
N GLY A 90 -10.43 9.82 -8.58
CA GLY A 90 -10.89 8.68 -9.36
C GLY A 90 -10.15 8.45 -10.69
N SER A 91 -9.28 9.37 -11.10
CA SER A 91 -8.48 9.25 -12.32
C SER A 91 -7.26 8.36 -12.14
N LEU A 92 -6.74 7.83 -13.26
CA LEU A 92 -5.45 7.16 -13.27
C LEU A 92 -4.30 8.11 -12.87
N GLY A 93 -4.46 9.41 -13.15
CA GLY A 93 -3.49 10.44 -12.78
C GLY A 93 -3.36 10.62 -11.27
N SER A 94 -4.47 10.63 -10.51
CA SER A 94 -4.40 10.67 -9.05
C SER A 94 -3.78 9.41 -8.47
N LEU A 95 -4.05 8.22 -9.05
CA LEU A 95 -3.41 6.97 -8.65
C LEU A 95 -1.89 7.00 -8.76
N PHE A 96 -1.36 7.49 -9.90
CA PHE A 96 0.09 7.66 -10.11
C PHE A 96 0.68 8.68 -9.13
N LYS A 97 0.04 9.84 -8.97
CA LYS A 97 0.48 10.88 -8.01
C LYS A 97 0.51 10.35 -6.58
N SER A 98 -0.56 9.68 -6.14
CA SER A 98 -0.61 9.07 -4.81
C SER A 98 0.48 8.02 -4.62
N SER A 99 0.76 7.19 -5.63
CA SER A 99 1.82 6.17 -5.56
C SER A 99 3.20 6.77 -5.34
N VAL A 100 3.58 7.77 -6.15
CA VAL A 100 4.89 8.43 -6.03
C VAL A 100 5.00 9.16 -4.69
N THR A 101 4.01 9.98 -4.33
CA THR A 101 4.04 10.76 -3.08
C THR A 101 4.06 9.85 -1.85
N SER A 102 3.37 8.72 -1.87
CA SER A 102 3.35 7.76 -0.76
C SER A 102 4.71 7.12 -0.53
N VAL A 103 5.43 6.76 -1.59
CA VAL A 103 6.77 6.17 -1.45
C VAL A 103 7.81 7.22 -1.09
N ILE A 104 7.65 8.47 -1.52
CA ILE A 104 8.48 9.58 -1.02
C ILE A 104 8.25 9.76 0.49
N LEU A 105 6.99 9.77 0.95
CA LEU A 105 6.69 9.87 2.38
C LEU A 105 7.26 8.67 3.16
N TRP A 106 7.13 7.46 2.63
CA TRP A 106 7.75 6.27 3.20
C TRP A 106 9.26 6.43 3.32
N HIS A 107 9.93 6.84 2.25
CA HIS A 107 11.37 7.05 2.22
C HIS A 107 11.79 8.02 3.33
N LEU A 108 11.05 9.11 3.52
CA LEU A 108 11.33 10.11 4.55
C LEU A 108 11.11 9.58 5.97
N ILE A 109 9.95 8.98 6.25
CA ILE A 109 9.55 8.67 7.63
C ILE A 109 10.08 7.31 8.10
N VAL A 110 9.96 6.27 7.28
CA VAL A 110 10.35 4.91 7.68
C VAL A 110 11.86 4.79 7.80
N ASN A 111 12.62 5.38 6.88
CA ASN A 111 14.09 5.33 6.96
C ASN A 111 14.65 6.19 8.09
N PHE A 112 13.95 7.26 8.50
CA PHE A 112 14.25 7.93 9.76
C PHE A 112 14.05 6.99 10.95
N GLY A 113 12.96 6.21 10.95
CA GLY A 113 12.72 5.16 11.93
C GLY A 113 13.78 4.04 11.92
N VAL A 114 14.32 3.67 10.75
CA VAL A 114 15.44 2.72 10.63
C VAL A 114 16.70 3.30 11.27
N TYR A 115 17.00 4.58 10.99
CA TYR A 115 18.13 5.28 11.62
C TYR A 115 18.01 5.32 13.15
N VAL A 116 16.83 5.67 13.67
CA VAL A 116 16.57 5.71 15.13
C VAL A 116 16.65 4.32 15.77
N ASN A 117 16.23 3.27 15.07
CA ASN A 117 16.32 1.90 15.58
C ASN A 117 17.77 1.36 15.56
N GLY A 118 18.58 1.84 14.61
CA GLY A 118 19.97 1.40 14.40
C GLY A 118 21.04 2.31 15.01
N LEU A 119 20.71 3.14 16.02
CA LEU A 119 21.61 4.13 16.63
C LEU A 119 23.02 3.58 16.84
N GLY A 120 24.01 4.27 16.26
CA GLY A 120 25.44 3.94 16.38
C GLY A 120 26.06 3.16 15.20
N THR A 121 25.26 2.69 14.23
CA THR A 121 25.77 1.86 13.12
C THR A 121 26.02 2.61 11.80
N LYS A 122 25.20 3.63 11.51
CA LYS A 122 25.24 4.42 10.26
C LYS A 122 24.87 5.86 10.58
N SER A 123 25.40 6.82 9.82
CA SER A 123 24.88 8.19 9.86
C SER A 123 23.49 8.29 9.23
N LEU A 124 22.77 9.37 9.50
CA LEU A 124 21.46 9.63 8.89
C LEU A 124 21.55 9.61 7.35
N ALA A 125 22.48 10.37 6.78
CA ALA A 125 22.70 10.44 5.33
C ALA A 125 23.03 9.07 4.71
N GLN A 126 23.86 8.27 5.38
CA GLN A 126 24.17 6.91 4.94
C GLN A 126 22.94 6.00 4.97
N THR A 127 22.10 6.13 5.98
CA THR A 127 20.87 5.33 6.11
C THR A 127 19.92 5.61 4.94
N TYR A 128 19.68 6.88 4.62
CA TYR A 128 18.87 7.27 3.46
C TYR A 128 19.48 6.81 2.13
N ALA A 129 20.78 7.00 1.93
CA ALA A 129 21.45 6.58 0.70
C ALA A 129 21.31 5.06 0.46
N LEU A 130 21.44 4.26 1.52
CA LEU A 130 21.31 2.80 1.44
C LEU A 130 19.88 2.32 1.26
N ALA A 131 18.87 3.14 1.60
CA ALA A 131 17.47 2.80 1.41
C ALA A 131 17.00 2.94 -0.06
N ILE A 132 17.67 3.75 -0.88
CA ILE A 132 17.27 4.05 -2.26
C ILE A 132 16.97 2.78 -3.09
N PRO A 133 17.81 1.72 -3.10
CA PRO A 133 17.50 0.51 -3.88
C PRO A 133 16.24 -0.22 -3.39
N PHE A 134 15.98 -0.20 -2.08
CA PHE A 134 14.76 -0.77 -1.50
C PHE A 134 13.54 0.06 -1.91
N ASP A 135 13.62 1.37 -1.73
CA ASP A 135 12.49 2.28 -2.00
C ASP A 135 12.17 2.40 -3.49
N PHE A 136 13.17 2.24 -4.37
CA PHE A 136 12.92 2.15 -5.80
C PHE A 136 12.12 0.90 -6.18
N ARG A 137 12.45 -0.26 -5.60
CA ARG A 137 11.65 -1.48 -5.80
C ARG A 137 10.25 -1.34 -5.21
N LEU A 138 10.13 -0.69 -4.06
CA LEU A 138 8.85 -0.37 -3.43
C LEU A 138 7.98 0.54 -4.30
N LEU A 139 8.58 1.55 -4.95
CA LEU A 139 7.89 2.40 -5.91
C LEU A 139 7.34 1.58 -7.08
N LEU A 140 8.19 0.76 -7.71
CA LEU A 140 7.77 -0.07 -8.84
C LEU A 140 6.66 -1.04 -8.47
N SER A 141 6.79 -1.75 -7.33
CA SER A 141 5.74 -2.67 -6.90
C SER A 141 4.45 -1.94 -6.55
N THR A 142 4.54 -0.78 -5.90
CA THR A 142 3.37 0.04 -5.55
C THR A 142 2.62 0.48 -6.81
N LEU A 143 3.34 0.93 -7.84
CA LEU A 143 2.74 1.30 -9.12
C LEU A 143 2.06 0.11 -9.80
N VAL A 144 2.72 -1.04 -9.86
CA VAL A 144 2.18 -2.25 -10.47
C VAL A 144 0.92 -2.73 -9.75
N PHE A 145 0.95 -2.86 -8.42
CA PHE A 145 -0.21 -3.31 -7.65
C PHE A 145 -1.36 -2.30 -7.70
N SER A 146 -1.09 -1.00 -7.58
CA SER A 146 -2.12 0.04 -7.70
C SER A 146 -2.79 -0.01 -9.07
N LEU A 147 -2.02 -0.22 -10.14
CA LEU A 147 -2.56 -0.35 -11.50
C LEU A 147 -3.42 -1.61 -11.65
N ILE A 148 -2.98 -2.76 -11.10
CA ILE A 148 -3.77 -4.00 -11.10
C ILE A 148 -5.13 -3.77 -10.40
N PHE A 149 -5.13 -3.11 -9.24
CA PHE A 149 -6.36 -2.81 -8.51
C PHE A 149 -7.28 -1.87 -9.28
N TYR A 150 -6.73 -0.82 -9.88
CA TYR A 150 -7.47 0.14 -10.70
C TYR A 150 -8.12 -0.52 -11.93
N LEU A 151 -7.34 -1.31 -12.67
CA LEU A 151 -7.85 -2.04 -13.84
C LEU A 151 -8.94 -3.03 -13.44
N GLY A 152 -8.76 -3.75 -12.33
CA GLY A 152 -9.79 -4.65 -11.79
C GLY A 152 -11.12 -3.92 -11.50
N LEU A 153 -11.05 -2.71 -10.94
CA LEU A 153 -12.23 -1.89 -10.68
C LEU A 153 -12.92 -1.43 -11.97
N GLU A 154 -12.15 -0.92 -12.94
CA GLU A 154 -12.70 -0.44 -14.20
C GLU A 154 -13.34 -1.57 -15.03
N LEU A 155 -12.73 -2.75 -15.05
CA LEU A 155 -13.33 -3.93 -15.68
C LEU A 155 -14.65 -4.34 -14.98
N SER A 156 -14.68 -4.31 -13.65
CA SER A 156 -15.90 -4.61 -12.88
C SER A 156 -17.02 -3.61 -13.17
N LYS A 157 -16.72 -2.30 -13.24
CA LYS A 157 -17.69 -1.26 -13.62
C LYS A 157 -18.25 -1.49 -15.02
N ARG A 158 -17.39 -1.78 -16.00
CA ARG A 158 -17.80 -2.06 -17.39
C ARG A 158 -18.72 -3.27 -17.48
N ALA A 159 -18.37 -4.37 -16.81
CA ALA A 159 -19.19 -5.59 -16.82
C ALA A 159 -20.58 -5.39 -16.18
N ASN A 160 -20.68 -4.55 -15.15
CA ASN A 160 -21.98 -4.23 -14.54
C ASN A 160 -22.83 -3.33 -15.44
N ASN A 161 -22.22 -2.40 -16.19
CA ASN A 161 -22.95 -1.54 -17.13
C ASN A 161 -23.56 -2.34 -18.29
N VAL A 162 -22.82 -3.32 -18.84
CA VAL A 162 -23.34 -4.19 -19.92
C VAL A 162 -24.55 -5.01 -19.45
N LYS A 163 -24.52 -5.54 -18.22
CA LYS A 163 -25.65 -6.30 -17.65
C LYS A 163 -26.88 -5.46 -17.34
N ALA A 164 -26.74 -4.14 -17.18
CA ALA A 164 -27.85 -3.25 -16.90
C ALA A 164 -28.54 -2.74 -18.18
N SER A 165 -27.92 -2.92 -19.34
CA SER A 165 -28.47 -2.58 -20.66
C SER A 165 -29.20 -3.74 -21.35
N ASP A 166 -29.12 -4.95 -20.80
CA ASP A 166 -29.82 -6.16 -21.25
C ASP A 166 -31.10 -6.38 -20.43
#